data_AF-A0A8C6MVJ3-F1
#
_entry.id   AF-A0A8C6MVJ3-F1
#
_cell.length_a   1.000
_cell.length_b   1.000
_cell.length_c   1.000
_cell.angle_alpha   90.00
_cell.angle_beta   90.00
_cell.angle_gamma   90.00
#
_symmetry.space_group_name_H-M   'P 1'
#
loop_
_entity.id
_entity.type
_entity.pdbx_description
1 polymer ?
#
loop_
_entity_poly.entity_id
_entity_poly.type
_entity_poly.pdbx_seq_one_letter_code
_entity_poly.pdbx_strand_id
1 'polypeptide(L)'
;MPRVVPDQRSKFENEEFFRKLSRECEIKYTGFRDRPHEERQTRFQNACRDGRSEIVYLKAPMILNGVCVIWKGWIDLHRLDGMGCLEFDEERAQQEDALAQQAFEEARRRTREFEDRDRSHREEMEARRQQDPSPGSNLGGGDDLKLR
;
A
#
# COMPACT_ATOMS: atom_id res chain seq x y z
N MET A 1 4.18 -1.01 3.96
CA MET A 1 2.87 -0.87 4.61
C MET A 1 1.79 -1.23 3.60
N PRO A 2 0.77 -2.02 3.97
CA PRO A 2 -0.29 -2.39 3.04
C PRO A 2 -1.04 -1.15 2.56
N ARG A 3 -1.37 -1.12 1.27
CA ARG A 3 -2.06 0.01 0.62
C ARG A 3 -3.57 0.01 0.92
N VAL A 4 -4.10 -1.16 1.25
CA VAL A 4 -5.51 -1.41 1.56
C VAL A 4 -5.69 -1.81 3.02
N VAL A 5 -6.85 -1.50 3.57
CA VAL A 5 -7.25 -1.95 4.92
C VAL A 5 -7.82 -3.36 4.88
N PRO A 6 -7.75 -4.13 5.97
CA PRO A 6 -8.57 -5.33 6.12
C PRO A 6 -10.06 -5.01 6.00
N ASP A 7 -10.85 -5.97 5.52
CA ASP A 7 -12.31 -5.89 5.43
C ASP A 7 -12.83 -4.63 4.71
N GLN A 8 -12.23 -4.30 3.56
CA GLN A 8 -12.52 -3.09 2.78
C GLN A 8 -14.03 -2.87 2.56
N ARG A 9 -14.78 -3.95 2.27
CA ARG A 9 -16.24 -3.92 2.06
C ARG A 9 -16.98 -3.43 3.30
N SER A 10 -16.64 -3.93 4.48
CA SER A 10 -17.26 -3.50 5.75
C SER A 10 -16.98 -2.02 6.02
N LYS A 11 -15.74 -1.56 5.77
CA LYS A 11 -15.40 -0.14 5.92
C LYS A 11 -16.22 0.74 4.96
N PHE A 12 -16.34 0.33 3.70
CA PHE A 12 -17.14 1.04 2.70
C PHE A 12 -18.62 1.14 3.11
N GLU A 13 -19.20 0.04 3.60
CA GLU A 13 -20.63 -0.03 3.94
C GLU A 13 -20.97 0.71 5.25
N ASN A 14 -20.04 0.77 6.20
CA ASN A 14 -20.31 1.26 7.56
C ASN A 14 -19.79 2.67 7.86
N GLU A 15 -18.66 3.10 7.26
CA GLU A 15 -18.15 4.45 7.51
C GLU A 15 -19.07 5.52 6.89
N GLU A 16 -19.42 6.51 7.70
CA GLU A 16 -20.29 7.62 7.29
C GLU A 16 -19.74 8.37 6.07
N PHE A 17 -18.41 8.48 5.97
CA PHE A 17 -17.72 9.09 4.84
C PHE A 17 -18.09 8.41 3.51
N PHE A 18 -17.94 7.08 3.42
CA PHE A 18 -18.27 6.34 2.21
C PHE A 18 -19.77 6.31 1.97
N ARG A 19 -20.58 6.05 3.01
CA ARG A 19 -22.05 6.05 2.88
C ARG A 19 -22.61 7.37 2.34
N LYS A 20 -22.01 8.50 2.70
CA LYS A 20 -22.38 9.82 2.16
C LYS A 20 -22.03 9.93 0.67
N LEU A 21 -20.82 9.52 0.30
CA LEU A 21 -20.31 9.62 -1.08
C LEU A 21 -20.81 8.53 -2.03
N SER A 22 -21.35 7.43 -1.51
CA SER A 22 -22.00 6.38 -2.31
C SER A 22 -23.40 6.75 -2.78
N ARG A 23 -24.01 7.78 -2.17
CA ARG A 23 -25.25 8.36 -2.67
C ARG A 23 -24.91 9.28 -3.83
N GLU A 24 -25.81 9.36 -4.81
CA GLU A 24 -25.68 10.35 -5.88
C GLU A 24 -25.59 11.76 -5.26
N CYS A 25 -24.49 12.44 -5.54
CA CYS A 25 -24.19 13.78 -5.08
C CYS A 25 -24.05 14.71 -6.29
N GLU A 26 -24.50 15.95 -6.16
CA GLU A 26 -24.27 16.98 -7.17
C GLU A 26 -22.77 17.28 -7.27
N ILE A 27 -22.27 17.30 -8.50
CA ILE A 27 -20.88 17.63 -8.81
C ILE A 27 -20.85 18.83 -9.75
N LYS A 28 -19.78 19.63 -9.65
CA LYS A 28 -19.55 20.78 -10.54
C LYS A 28 -18.14 20.76 -11.05
N TYR A 29 -17.96 21.14 -12.31
CA TYR A 29 -16.63 21.40 -12.84
C TYR A 29 -16.06 22.67 -12.18
N THR A 30 -14.93 22.53 -11.52
CA THR A 30 -14.27 23.61 -10.75
C THR A 30 -13.02 24.16 -11.44
N GLY A 31 -12.72 23.76 -12.67
CA GLY A 31 -11.62 24.34 -13.46
C GLY A 31 -11.94 25.75 -13.96
N PHE A 32 -10.90 26.59 -14.03
CA PHE A 32 -10.94 27.95 -14.58
C PHE A 32 -12.06 28.82 -14.00
N ARG A 33 -12.31 28.77 -12.69
CA ARG A 33 -13.41 29.51 -12.03
C ARG A 33 -13.28 31.03 -12.14
N ASP A 34 -12.08 31.53 -12.40
CA ASP A 34 -11.75 32.92 -12.67
C ASP A 34 -12.18 33.39 -14.08
N ARG A 35 -12.58 32.46 -14.96
CA ARG A 35 -12.91 32.75 -16.35
C ARG A 35 -14.43 32.84 -16.60
N PRO A 36 -14.86 33.56 -17.65
CA PRO A 36 -16.25 33.57 -18.08
C PRO A 36 -16.77 32.16 -18.39
N HIS A 37 -18.06 31.93 -18.16
CA HIS A 37 -18.70 30.61 -18.31
C HIS A 37 -18.49 29.98 -19.70
N GLU A 38 -18.63 30.78 -20.76
CA GLU A 38 -18.43 30.35 -22.15
C GLU A 38 -17.00 29.85 -22.42
N GLU A 39 -15.99 30.51 -21.84
CA GLU A 39 -14.60 30.06 -21.95
C GLU A 39 -14.39 28.75 -21.19
N ARG A 40 -15.03 28.58 -20.04
CA ARG A 40 -14.97 27.35 -19.23
C ARG A 40 -15.60 26.17 -19.96
N GLN A 41 -16.75 26.37 -20.60
CA GLN A 41 -17.41 25.37 -21.46
C GLN A 41 -16.50 24.95 -22.60
N THR A 42 -15.96 25.92 -23.34
CA THR A 42 -15.08 25.66 -24.50
C THR A 42 -13.84 24.87 -24.08
N ARG A 43 -13.22 25.24 -22.95
CA ARG A 43 -12.04 24.52 -22.42
C ARG A 43 -12.38 23.10 -21.96
N PHE A 44 -13.49 22.92 -21.26
CA PHE A 44 -13.93 21.61 -20.82
C PHE A 44 -14.29 20.70 -22.01
N GLN A 45 -15.08 21.20 -22.96
CA GLN A 45 -15.47 20.46 -24.16
C GLN A 45 -14.26 20.10 -25.04
N ASN A 46 -13.27 21.00 -25.18
CA ASN A 46 -12.04 20.69 -25.90
C ASN A 46 -11.19 19.63 -25.18
N ALA A 47 -11.17 19.64 -23.83
CA ALA A 47 -10.50 18.61 -23.04
C ALA A 47 -11.21 17.25 -23.14
N CYS A 48 -12.53 17.22 -23.33
CA CYS A 48 -13.34 16.00 -23.44
C CYS A 48 -13.49 15.47 -24.87
N ARG A 49 -12.81 16.05 -25.86
CA ARG A 49 -13.17 15.86 -27.28
C ARG A 49 -12.69 14.52 -27.86
N ASP A 50 -13.60 13.54 -27.84
CA ASP A 50 -13.69 12.42 -28.80
C ASP A 50 -15.12 12.20 -29.35
N GLY A 51 -16.13 13.02 -28.98
CA GLY A 51 -17.49 12.83 -29.49
C GLY A 51 -18.44 13.99 -29.23
N ARG A 52 -19.45 14.14 -30.11
CA ARG A 52 -20.52 15.17 -30.11
C ARG A 52 -21.56 14.96 -28.99
N SER A 53 -21.14 14.54 -27.80
CA SER A 53 -22.05 14.29 -26.68
C SER A 53 -22.20 15.54 -25.84
N GLU A 54 -23.42 15.92 -25.47
CA GLU A 54 -23.71 17.04 -24.57
C GLU A 54 -23.45 16.69 -23.09
N ILE A 55 -23.22 15.40 -22.80
CA ILE A 55 -22.92 14.86 -21.47
C ILE A 55 -21.64 14.02 -21.55
N VAL A 56 -20.77 14.16 -20.54
CA VAL A 56 -19.55 13.36 -20.38
C VAL A 56 -19.72 12.41 -19.22
N TYR A 57 -19.61 11.11 -19.48
CA TYR A 57 -19.57 10.08 -18.44
C TYR A 57 -18.13 9.82 -17.99
N LEU A 58 -17.94 9.71 -16.69
CA LEU A 58 -16.64 9.56 -16.06
C LEU A 58 -16.63 8.32 -15.18
N LYS A 59 -15.56 7.53 -15.27
CA LYS A 59 -15.28 6.37 -14.42
C LYS A 59 -13.82 6.44 -13.97
N ALA A 60 -13.58 6.51 -12.67
CA ALA A 60 -12.24 6.65 -12.10
C ALA A 60 -12.01 5.67 -10.95
N PRO A 61 -11.31 4.54 -11.18
CA PRO A 61 -10.96 3.59 -10.12
C PRO A 61 -9.80 4.11 -9.26
N MET A 62 -9.94 4.09 -7.94
CA MET A 62 -8.93 4.58 -6.99
C MET A 62 -8.94 3.81 -5.66
N ILE A 63 -7.86 3.95 -4.87
CA ILE A 63 -7.81 3.48 -3.48
C ILE A 63 -7.98 4.72 -2.60
N LEU A 64 -9.12 4.82 -1.90
CA LEU A 64 -9.46 5.95 -1.04
C LEU A 64 -9.50 5.47 0.41
N ASN A 65 -8.72 6.07 1.30
CA ASN A 65 -8.61 5.67 2.71
C ASN A 65 -8.39 4.15 2.93
N GLY A 66 -7.66 3.52 1.99
CA GLY A 66 -7.37 2.08 1.99
C GLY A 66 -8.51 1.19 1.46
N VAL A 67 -9.55 1.74 0.85
CA VAL A 67 -10.66 1.00 0.24
C VAL A 67 -10.62 1.20 -1.28
N CYS A 68 -10.67 0.11 -2.03
CA CYS A 68 -10.80 0.15 -3.48
C CYS A 68 -12.21 0.58 -3.88
N VAL A 69 -12.30 1.69 -4.60
CA VAL A 69 -13.57 2.29 -5.04
C VAL A 69 -13.48 2.72 -6.49
N ILE A 70 -14.62 2.78 -7.16
CA ILE A 70 -14.79 3.41 -8.46
C ILE A 70 -15.65 4.64 -8.27
N TRP A 71 -15.12 5.81 -8.59
CA TRP A 71 -15.95 7.00 -8.75
C TRP A 71 -16.62 6.95 -10.12
N LYS A 72 -17.94 7.11 -10.15
CA LYS A 72 -18.71 7.25 -11.38
C LYS A 72 -19.52 8.53 -11.34
N GLY A 73 -19.66 9.16 -12.48
CA GLY A 73 -20.52 10.32 -12.60
C GLY A 73 -20.69 10.76 -14.04
N TRP A 74 -21.51 11.78 -14.22
CA TRP A 74 -21.68 12.46 -15.49
C TRP A 74 -21.71 13.96 -15.28
N ILE A 75 -21.26 14.71 -16.29
CA ILE A 75 -21.29 16.17 -16.29
C ILE A 75 -21.91 16.66 -17.60
N ASP A 76 -22.87 17.56 -17.48
CA ASP A 76 -23.44 18.32 -18.60
C ASP A 76 -22.42 19.36 -19.09
N LEU A 77 -22.10 19.35 -20.38
CA LEU A 77 -21.10 20.21 -20.98
C LEU A 77 -21.50 21.70 -20.97
N HIS A 78 -22.79 21.99 -20.97
CA HIS A 78 -23.31 23.36 -20.98
C HIS A 78 -23.42 23.91 -19.56
N ARG A 79 -24.03 23.14 -18.65
CA ARG A 79 -24.25 23.58 -17.27
C ARG A 79 -23.01 23.45 -16.39
N LEU A 80 -22.05 22.62 -16.80
CA LEU A 80 -20.83 22.33 -16.04
C LEU A 80 -21.13 21.77 -14.65
N ASP A 81 -22.26 21.09 -14.51
CA ASP A 81 -22.71 20.36 -13.33
C ASP A 81 -23.20 18.97 -13.72
N GLY A 82 -23.49 18.13 -12.73
CA GLY A 82 -24.01 16.80 -12.94
C GLY A 82 -24.07 16.01 -11.65
N MET A 83 -24.05 14.68 -11.74
CA MET A 83 -24.17 13.79 -10.59
C MET A 83 -23.02 12.78 -10.57
N GLY A 84 -22.59 12.39 -9.38
CA GLY A 84 -21.64 11.29 -9.21
C GLY A 84 -21.72 10.63 -7.84
N CYS A 85 -21.18 9.43 -7.75
CA CYS A 85 -21.11 8.63 -6.53
C CYS A 85 -19.89 7.70 -6.53
N LEU A 86 -19.57 7.15 -5.36
CA LEU A 86 -18.60 6.08 -5.18
C LEU A 86 -19.29 4.72 -5.15
N GLU A 87 -18.74 3.77 -5.90
CA GLU A 87 -19.07 2.35 -5.81
C GLU A 87 -17.87 1.56 -5.28
N PHE A 88 -18.13 0.46 -4.59
CA PHE A 88 -17.08 -0.45 -4.15
C PHE A 88 -16.52 -1.23 -5.34
N ASP A 89 -15.18 -1.30 -5.44
CA ASP A 89 -14.50 -2.04 -6.50
C ASP A 89 -14.12 -3.43 -6.00
N GLU A 90 -15.04 -4.39 -6.10
CA GLU A 90 -14.84 -5.74 -5.56
C GLU A 90 -13.71 -6.51 -6.26
N GLU A 91 -13.61 -6.37 -7.58
CA GLU A 91 -12.55 -7.02 -8.37
C GLU A 91 -11.17 -6.50 -7.95
N ARG A 92 -11.01 -5.17 -7.89
CA ARG A 92 -9.75 -4.57 -7.48
C ARG A 92 -9.44 -4.80 -6.01
N ALA A 93 -10.45 -4.80 -5.14
CA ALA A 93 -10.27 -5.09 -3.72
C ALA A 93 -9.69 -6.50 -3.52
N GLN A 94 -10.25 -7.50 -4.19
CA GLN A 94 -9.72 -8.87 -4.14
C GLN A 94 -8.28 -8.95 -4.65
N GLN A 95 -7.97 -8.25 -5.73
CA GLN A 95 -6.61 -8.23 -6.29
C GLN A 95 -5.60 -7.58 -5.33
N GLU A 96 -5.93 -6.42 -4.75
CA GLU A 96 -5.05 -5.73 -3.80
C GLU A 96 -4.93 -6.48 -2.46
N ASP A 97 -6.00 -7.15 -2.00
CA ASP A 97 -5.95 -8.01 -0.81
C ASP A 97 -5.04 -9.22 -1.01
N ALA A 98 -5.14 -9.89 -2.17
CA ALA A 98 -4.24 -11.00 -2.51
C ALA A 98 -2.77 -10.55 -2.56
N LEU A 99 -2.49 -9.38 -3.16
CA LEU A 99 -1.16 -8.79 -3.19
C LEU A 99 -0.65 -8.44 -1.78
N ALA A 100 -1.52 -7.90 -0.92
CA ALA A 100 -1.17 -7.57 0.46
C ALA A 100 -0.87 -8.83 1.29
N GLN A 101 -1.65 -9.90 1.12
CA GLN A 101 -1.41 -11.19 1.77
C GLN A 101 -0.09 -11.80 1.32
N GLN A 102 0.18 -11.84 0.01
CA GLN A 102 1.45 -12.33 -0.53
C GLN A 102 2.64 -11.55 0.03
N ALA A 103 2.56 -10.22 0.06
CA ALA A 103 3.62 -9.38 0.60
C ALA A 103 3.84 -9.63 2.11
N PHE A 104 2.77 -9.88 2.86
CA PHE A 104 2.86 -10.19 4.28
C PHE A 104 3.49 -11.57 4.54
N GLU A 105 3.06 -12.59 3.80
CA GLU A 105 3.63 -13.93 3.90
C GLU A 105 5.11 -13.95 3.51
N GLU A 106 5.47 -13.23 2.45
CA GLU A 106 6.86 -13.11 2.03
C GLU A 106 7.71 -12.39 3.09
N ALA A 107 7.21 -11.29 3.66
CA ALA A 107 7.90 -10.60 4.74
C ALA A 107 8.08 -11.52 5.96
N ARG A 108 7.04 -12.25 6.35
CA ARG A 108 7.09 -13.22 7.46
C ARG A 108 8.08 -14.35 7.19
N ARG A 109 8.14 -14.86 5.95
CA ARG A 109 9.11 -15.88 5.54
C ARG A 109 10.53 -15.36 5.66
N ARG A 110 10.80 -14.16 5.14
CA ARG A 110 12.13 -13.51 5.22
C ARG A 110 12.57 -13.29 6.66
N THR A 111 11.67 -12.86 7.56
CA THR A 111 11.99 -12.71 8.98
C THR A 111 12.35 -14.04 9.63
N ARG A 112 11.59 -15.10 9.37
CA ARG A 112 11.89 -16.45 9.89
C ARG A 112 13.23 -16.99 9.38
N GLU A 113 13.48 -16.88 8.08
CA GLU A 113 14.76 -17.31 7.49
C GLU A 113 15.96 -16.57 8.10
N PHE A 114 15.77 -15.29 8.47
CA PHE A 114 16.80 -14.51 9.14
C PHE A 114 17.01 -14.98 10.59
N GLU A 115 15.94 -15.19 11.36
CA GLU A 115 15.99 -15.70 12.74
C GLU A 115 16.64 -17.10 12.80
N ASP A 116 16.32 -17.97 11.85
CA ASP A 116 16.88 -19.32 11.78
C ASP A 116 18.38 -19.30 11.44
N ARG A 117 18.82 -18.40 10.53
CA ARG A 117 20.24 -18.22 10.22
C ARG A 117 21.03 -17.66 11.40
N ASP A 118 20.47 -16.68 12.12
CA ASP A 118 21.10 -16.13 13.31
C ASP A 118 21.26 -17.18 14.41
N ARG A 119 20.21 -17.99 14.63
CA ARG A 119 20.27 -19.14 15.56
C ARG A 119 21.33 -20.16 15.16
N SER A 120 21.33 -20.59 13.89
CA SER A 120 22.32 -21.55 13.39
C SER A 120 23.74 -21.04 13.51
N HIS A 121 23.98 -19.74 13.22
CA HIS A 121 25.29 -19.12 13.38
C HIS A 121 25.74 -19.07 14.85
N ARG A 122 24.81 -18.78 15.77
CA ARG A 122 25.08 -18.82 17.21
C ARG A 122 25.41 -20.22 17.70
N GLU A 123 24.64 -21.22 17.30
CA GLU A 123 24.87 -22.63 17.66
C GLU A 123 26.23 -23.12 17.13
N GLU A 124 26.61 -22.75 15.90
CA GLU A 124 27.93 -23.10 15.34
C GLU A 124 29.08 -22.46 16.14
N MET A 125 28.94 -21.19 16.54
CA MET A 125 29.94 -20.50 17.36
C MET A 125 30.07 -21.12 18.75
N GLU A 126 28.95 -21.51 19.38
CA GLU A 126 28.94 -22.21 20.67
C GLU A 126 29.55 -23.62 20.54
N ALA A 127 29.27 -24.36 19.46
CA ALA A 127 29.87 -25.66 19.18
C ALA A 127 31.38 -25.57 18.95
N ARG A 128 31.85 -24.57 18.20
CA ARG A 128 33.30 -24.30 18.01
C ARG A 128 33.99 -23.98 19.35
N ARG A 129 33.35 -23.19 20.21
CA ARG A 129 33.88 -22.92 21.57
C ARG A 129 33.97 -24.17 22.45
N GLN A 130 33.05 -25.13 22.31
CA GLN A 130 33.07 -26.38 23.07
C GLN A 130 34.07 -27.41 22.49
N GLN A 131 34.43 -27.31 21.21
CA GLN A 131 35.42 -28.17 20.55
C GLN A 131 36.87 -27.74 20.75
N ASP A 132 37.12 -26.52 21.25
CA ASP A 132 38.44 -26.08 21.72
C ASP A 132 38.55 -26.24 23.27
N PRO A 133 38.85 -27.44 23.81
CA PRO A 133 39.44 -27.50 25.13
C PRO A 133 40.85 -26.94 24.99
N SER A 134 41.14 -25.80 25.61
CA SER A 134 42.50 -25.27 25.67
C SER A 134 43.48 -26.40 26.03
N PRO A 135 44.59 -26.60 25.29
CA PRO A 135 45.61 -27.54 25.72
C PRO A 135 46.16 -26.99 27.03
N GLY A 136 45.86 -27.67 28.13
CA GLY A 136 46.60 -27.49 29.37
C GLY A 136 48.05 -27.87 29.10
N SER A 137 48.93 -26.88 28.93
CA SER A 137 50.37 -27.09 29.04
C SER A 137 50.79 -26.89 30.49
N ASN A 138 50.86 -28.02 31.20
CA ASN A 138 51.79 -28.21 32.31
C ASN A 138 53.17 -27.70 31.88
N LEU A 139 53.68 -26.65 32.52
CA LEU A 139 55.12 -26.44 32.64
C LEU A 139 55.52 -26.95 34.03
N GLY A 140 56.05 -28.18 34.03
CA GLY A 140 56.60 -28.84 35.20
C GLY A 140 57.80 -28.09 35.79
N GLY A 141 58.04 -28.33 37.08
CA GLY A 141 59.19 -27.80 37.82
C GLY A 141 60.52 -28.48 37.49
N GLY A 142 61.59 -27.87 38.02
CA GLY A 142 63.01 -28.21 37.84
C GLY A 142 63.64 -27.33 36.75
N ASP A 143 64.70 -26.55 36.96
CA ASP A 143 65.87 -26.82 37.79
C ASP A 143 66.63 -25.53 38.16
N ASP A 144 67.35 -25.62 39.28
CA ASP A 144 68.37 -24.68 39.77
C ASP A 144 69.45 -24.38 38.71
N LEU A 145 69.77 -23.09 38.47
CA LEU A 145 71.09 -22.72 37.96
C LEU A 145 71.61 -21.42 38.57
N LYS A 146 72.47 -21.60 39.57
CA LYS A 146 73.50 -20.65 40.04
C LYS A 146 74.06 -19.82 38.88
N LEU A 147 74.17 -18.50 39.05
CA LEU A 147 75.46 -17.80 38.94
C LEU A 147 75.39 -16.34 39.41
N ARG A 148 76.15 -16.09 40.49
CA ARG A 148 76.98 -14.90 40.79
C ARG A 148 76.31 -13.58 41.19
#